data_AF-A0A6N6W6N1-F1
#
_entry.id   AF-A0A6N6W6N1-F1
#
_cell.length_a   1.000
_cell.length_b   1.000
_cell.length_c   1.000
_cell.angle_alpha   90.00
_cell.angle_beta   90.00
_cell.angle_gamma   90.00
#
_symmetry.space_group_name_H-M   'P 1'
#
loop_
_entity.id
_entity.type
_entity.pdbx_description
1 polymer ?
#
loop_
_entity_poly.entity_id
_entity_poly.type
_entity_poly.pdbx_seq_one_letter_code
_entity_poly.pdbx_strand_id
1 'polypeptide(L)'
;MRFADKPQERRPEPHAISAPGAHELLVSQRLHDALDRGTGRSPAFAIGPTLSLPVFEGGRLRAQLKLREAQQQEAALAYQRTVLGAWNEIDNTLSALSTEQQRRTSLAANVAQSDHALQLSTSRYQAGADTRLDALAAQRTLLAAKLEWIRSDADVSLNAIRLYKALGGGWEGAGDTPLAAR
;
A
#
# COMPACT_ATOMS: atom_id res chain seq x y z
N MET A 1 -22.54 0.40 44.91
CA MET A 1 -21.08 0.31 45.12
C MET A 1 -20.43 0.69 43.79
N ARG A 2 -19.92 1.90 43.53
CA ARG A 2 -19.07 2.87 44.27
C ARG A 2 -17.66 2.33 44.56
N PHE A 3 -16.68 3.20 44.32
CA PHE A 3 -15.20 3.10 44.42
C PHE A 3 -14.54 2.57 43.14
N ALA A 4 -14.07 3.41 42.21
CA ALA A 4 -12.99 4.41 42.33
C ALA A 4 -11.67 3.77 42.78
N ASP A 5 -10.71 3.64 41.87
CA ASP A 5 -9.32 3.96 42.22
C ASP A 5 -8.49 4.29 40.96
N LYS A 6 -8.07 5.55 40.89
CA LYS A 6 -6.80 5.97 40.28
C LYS A 6 -6.01 6.60 41.42
N PRO A 7 -4.74 6.22 41.59
CA PRO A 7 -3.69 7.19 41.92
C PRO A 7 -2.44 6.94 41.03
N GLN A 8 -1.91 7.92 40.31
CA GLN A 8 -0.95 8.94 40.80
C GLN A 8 0.38 8.33 41.31
N GLU A 9 1.24 7.88 40.39
CA GLU A 9 2.66 7.67 40.70
C GLU A 9 3.37 9.03 40.66
N ARG A 10 3.60 9.59 41.85
CA ARG A 10 4.43 10.79 42.06
C ARG A 10 5.90 10.38 42.20
N ARG A 11 6.75 11.25 41.62
CA ARG A 11 8.22 11.37 41.66
C ARG A 11 8.95 10.84 42.91
N PRO A 12 10.27 10.68 42.81
CA PRO A 12 11.09 11.67 43.51
C PRO A 12 12.14 12.37 42.64
N GLU A 13 12.21 13.70 42.78
CA GLU A 13 13.39 14.49 42.43
C GLU A 13 14.53 14.26 43.42
N PRO A 14 15.79 14.38 43.02
CA PRO A 14 16.88 14.67 43.95
C PRO A 14 17.18 16.17 44.02
N HIS A 15 16.65 16.76 45.09
CA HIS A 15 17.25 17.75 45.99
C HIS A 15 17.88 19.05 45.45
N ALA A 16 17.24 20.13 45.89
CA ALA A 16 17.80 21.47 45.99
C ALA A 16 18.56 21.69 47.32
N ILE A 17 19.42 22.73 47.32
CA ILE A 17 19.84 23.58 48.47
C ILE A 17 20.96 23.04 49.39
N SER A 18 22.15 23.65 49.35
CA SER A 18 22.62 24.62 50.37
C SER A 18 24.05 25.12 50.09
N ALA A 19 24.25 26.42 50.34
CA ALA A 19 25.44 27.28 50.22
C ALA A 19 26.48 27.01 51.35
N PRO A 20 27.39 27.92 51.80
CA PRO A 20 27.87 29.23 51.31
C PRO A 20 29.40 29.49 51.45
N GLY A 21 29.85 30.64 50.95
CA GLY A 21 31.06 31.33 51.43
C GLY A 21 32.31 31.10 50.57
N ALA A 22 33.11 32.09 50.25
CA ALA A 22 33.08 33.48 50.66
C ALA A 22 34.11 34.28 49.85
N HIS A 23 34.05 35.59 50.06
CA HIS A 23 35.07 36.59 49.79
C HIS A 23 35.10 37.10 48.34
N GLU A 24 34.49 38.27 48.13
CA GLU A 24 35.25 39.52 47.95
C GLU A 24 35.89 39.56 46.55
N LEU A 25 35.41 40.37 45.61
CA LEU A 25 35.61 41.81 45.66
C LEU A 25 34.55 42.51 44.81
N LEU A 26 33.69 43.27 45.48
CA LEU A 26 33.11 44.48 44.91
C LEU A 26 34.23 45.49 44.73
N VAL A 27 34.70 45.78 43.51
CA VAL A 27 35.25 47.10 43.20
C VAL A 27 34.99 47.43 41.72
N SER A 28 34.03 48.34 41.54
CA SER A 28 34.18 49.54 40.74
C SER A 28 34.86 49.41 39.37
N GLN A 29 34.08 49.52 38.31
CA GLN A 29 34.28 50.58 37.30
C GLN A 29 33.16 50.52 36.24
N ARG A 30 31.99 51.00 36.65
CA ARG A 30 31.25 51.90 35.77
C ARG A 30 32.04 53.20 35.75
N LEU A 31 32.48 53.63 34.57
CA LEU A 31 32.93 54.97 34.14
C LEU A 31 34.18 54.91 33.26
N HIS A 32 34.07 54.39 32.03
CA HIS A 32 35.00 54.80 30.95
C HIS A 32 34.33 54.96 29.57
N ASP A 33 32.98 54.99 29.48
CA ASP A 33 32.26 55.28 28.22
C ASP A 33 32.27 56.78 27.81
N ALA A 34 33.29 57.53 28.21
CA ALA A 34 33.40 58.93 27.82
C ALA A 34 34.86 59.32 27.63
N LEU A 35 35.48 58.83 26.54
CA LEU A 35 36.52 59.51 25.72
C LEU A 35 37.25 58.48 24.83
N ASP A 36 36.54 57.89 23.86
CA ASP A 36 37.16 57.58 22.56
C ASP A 36 36.16 57.83 21.43
N ARG A 37 35.63 59.06 21.42
CA ARG A 37 35.18 59.71 20.19
C ARG A 37 36.44 60.24 19.51
N GLY A 38 37.12 59.44 18.70
CA GLY A 38 38.14 60.00 17.84
C GLY A 38 39.27 59.12 17.33
N THR A 39 39.06 57.87 16.95
CA THR A 39 39.85 57.29 15.85
C THR A 39 38.96 56.49 14.91
N GLY A 40 38.88 56.96 13.66
CA GLY A 40 37.98 56.41 12.65
C GLY A 40 38.28 54.96 12.34
N ARG A 41 37.42 54.06 12.80
CA ARG A 41 37.36 52.68 12.28
C ARG A 41 35.90 52.29 12.13
N SER A 42 35.36 52.57 10.94
CA SER A 42 34.01 52.21 10.54
C SER A 42 33.78 50.70 10.70
N PRO A 43 32.57 50.25 11.10
CA PRO A 43 32.22 48.83 11.02
C PRO A 43 32.19 48.43 9.54
N ALA A 44 33.14 47.61 9.11
CA ALA A 44 33.13 47.05 7.77
C ALA A 44 32.04 45.97 7.69
N PHE A 45 30.88 46.31 7.11
CA PHE A 45 29.86 45.33 6.73
C PHE A 45 30.15 44.87 5.29
N ALA A 46 30.51 43.61 5.10
CA ALA A 46 30.73 43.04 3.79
C ALA A 46 29.41 42.45 3.27
N ILE A 47 28.78 43.12 2.30
CA ILE A 47 27.67 42.59 1.52
C ILE A 47 28.22 42.34 0.12
N GLY A 48 28.42 41.07 -0.22
CA GLY A 48 28.90 40.66 -1.53
C GLY A 48 28.48 39.22 -1.82
N PRO A 49 28.25 38.85 -3.10
CA PRO A 49 27.91 37.48 -3.45
C PRO A 49 29.08 36.54 -3.12
N THR A 50 28.82 35.47 -2.36
CA THR A 50 29.80 34.39 -2.17
C THR A 50 29.69 33.41 -3.34
N LEU A 51 30.75 33.30 -4.13
CA LEU A 51 30.87 32.30 -5.20
C LEU A 51 31.75 31.15 -4.71
N SER A 52 31.13 30.00 -4.39
CA SER A 52 31.84 28.78 -4.01
C SER A 52 31.93 27.86 -5.23
N LEU A 53 33.11 27.77 -5.85
CA LEU A 53 33.41 26.83 -6.92
C LEU A 53 34.31 25.72 -6.36
N PRO A 54 33.81 24.49 -6.19
CA PRO A 54 34.63 23.39 -5.69
C PRO A 54 35.59 22.89 -6.77
N VAL A 55 36.82 23.39 -6.77
CA VAL A 55 37.85 23.01 -7.77
C VAL A 55 38.52 21.67 -7.42
N PHE A 56 38.58 21.28 -6.14
CA PHE A 56 39.35 20.12 -5.65
C PHE A 56 38.58 19.21 -4.67
N GLU A 57 37.39 18.71 -5.05
CA GLU A 57 36.63 17.77 -4.20
C GLU A 57 36.96 16.29 -4.39
N GLY A 58 38.16 15.95 -4.91
CA GLY A 58 38.60 14.56 -5.01
C GLY A 58 37.67 13.63 -5.81
N GLY A 59 36.85 14.17 -6.71
CA GLY A 59 35.87 13.41 -7.50
C GLY A 59 34.50 13.20 -6.82
N ARG A 60 34.23 13.76 -5.64
CA ARG A 60 32.94 13.66 -4.93
C ARG A 60 31.76 14.09 -5.79
N LEU A 61 31.86 15.22 -6.50
CA LEU A 61 30.80 15.67 -7.42
C LEU A 61 30.53 14.67 -8.54
N ARG A 62 31.59 14.04 -9.08
CA ARG A 62 31.45 12.97 -10.11
C ARG A 62 30.84 11.70 -9.53
N ALA A 63 31.20 11.33 -8.30
CA ALA A 63 30.61 10.18 -7.60
C ALA A 63 29.11 10.42 -7.30
N GLN A 64 28.74 11.63 -6.88
CA GLN A 64 27.34 12.01 -6.67
C GLN A 64 26.57 12.00 -7.99
N LEU A 65 27.14 12.52 -9.08
CA LEU A 65 26.54 12.44 -10.40
C LEU A 65 26.28 10.98 -10.81
N LYS A 66 27.29 10.10 -10.70
CA LYS A 66 27.14 8.67 -10.97
C LYS A 66 26.06 8.01 -10.11
N LEU A 67 25.97 8.37 -8.83
CA LEU A 67 24.91 7.88 -7.95
C LEU A 67 23.52 8.34 -8.42
N ARG A 68 23.38 9.61 -8.81
CA ARG A 68 22.11 10.15 -9.33
C ARG A 68 21.72 9.50 -10.66
N GLU A 69 22.68 9.29 -11.56
CA GLU A 69 22.49 8.57 -12.81
C GLU A 69 22.04 7.12 -12.56
N ALA A 70 22.68 6.41 -11.61
CA ALA A 70 22.27 5.07 -11.23
C ALA A 70 20.86 5.03 -10.63
N GLN A 71 20.51 5.99 -9.75
CA GLN A 71 19.16 6.13 -9.19
C GLN A 71 18.11 6.42 -10.27
N GLN A 72 18.46 7.22 -11.28
CA GLN A 72 17.58 7.49 -12.42
C GLN A 72 17.34 6.21 -13.24
N GLN A 73 18.38 5.44 -13.53
CA GLN A 73 18.26 4.16 -14.24
C GLN A 73 17.42 3.17 -13.44
N GLU A 74 17.62 3.09 -12.12
CA GLU A 74 16.82 2.26 -11.23
C GLU A 74 15.34 2.64 -11.28
N ALA A 75 15.02 3.94 -11.20
CA ALA A 75 13.64 4.43 -11.30
C ALA A 75 13.01 4.12 -12.67
N ALA A 76 13.77 4.25 -13.76
CA ALA A 76 13.30 3.90 -15.10
C ALA A 76 13.01 2.39 -15.22
N LEU A 77 13.87 1.54 -14.66
CA LEU A 77 13.65 0.09 -14.62
C LEU A 77 12.45 -0.28 -13.74
N ALA A 78 12.28 0.38 -12.60
CA ALA A 78 11.13 0.18 -11.73
C ALA A 78 9.82 0.54 -12.45
N TYR A 79 9.80 1.66 -13.17
CA TYR A 79 8.66 2.05 -13.99
C TYR A 79 8.35 1.00 -15.06
N GLN A 80 9.37 0.58 -15.83
CA GLN A 80 9.19 -0.43 -16.87
C GLN A 80 8.63 -1.74 -16.29
N ARG A 81 9.15 -2.20 -15.15
CA ARG A 81 8.65 -3.39 -14.45
C ARG A 81 7.19 -3.25 -14.04
N THR A 82 6.79 -2.10 -13.50
CA THR A 82 5.40 -1.84 -13.11
C THR A 82 4.46 -1.87 -14.31
N VAL A 83 4.85 -1.23 -15.42
CA VAL A 83 4.04 -1.22 -16.66
C VAL A 83 3.90 -2.62 -17.26
N LEU A 84 5.01 -3.36 -17.35
CA LEU A 84 4.97 -4.74 -17.83
C LEU A 84 4.17 -5.65 -16.90
N GLY A 85 4.27 -5.44 -15.58
CA GLY A 85 3.48 -6.16 -14.59
C GLY A 85 1.98 -5.91 -14.77
N ALA A 86 1.59 -4.65 -14.95
CA ALA A 86 0.19 -4.27 -15.20
C ALA A 86 -0.35 -4.88 -16.50
N TRP A 87 0.44 -4.84 -17.59
CA TRP A 87 0.05 -5.47 -18.85
C TRP A 87 -0.17 -6.97 -18.71
N ASN A 88 0.75 -7.68 -18.07
CA ASN A 88 0.61 -9.11 -17.83
C ASN A 88 -0.63 -9.43 -16.97
N GLU A 89 -0.93 -8.63 -15.95
CA GLU A 89 -2.14 -8.82 -15.14
C GLU A 89 -3.43 -8.66 -15.95
N ILE A 90 -3.49 -7.65 -16.84
CA ILE A 90 -4.63 -7.44 -17.73
C ILE A 90 -4.78 -8.62 -18.70
N ASP A 91 -3.70 -9.07 -19.32
CA ASP A 91 -3.71 -10.19 -20.26
C ASP A 91 -4.15 -11.50 -19.59
N ASN A 92 -3.61 -11.77 -18.39
CA ASN A 92 -3.99 -12.94 -17.59
C ASN A 92 -5.47 -12.92 -17.20
N THR A 93 -5.99 -11.77 -16.75
CA THR A 93 -7.39 -11.64 -16.33
C THR A 93 -8.36 -11.72 -17.51
N LEU A 94 -8.02 -11.13 -18.66
CA LEU A 94 -8.81 -11.27 -19.89
C LEU A 94 -8.85 -12.71 -20.38
N SER A 95 -7.69 -13.38 -20.43
CA SER A 95 -7.58 -14.78 -20.84
C SER A 95 -8.35 -15.71 -19.91
N ALA A 96 -8.25 -15.48 -18.58
CA ALA A 96 -9.02 -16.23 -17.58
C ALA A 96 -10.53 -16.01 -17.75
N LEU A 97 -10.98 -14.77 -17.93
CA LEU A 97 -12.40 -14.47 -18.14
C LEU A 97 -12.95 -15.12 -19.41
N SER A 98 -12.20 -15.04 -20.52
CA SER A 98 -12.59 -15.64 -21.79
C SER A 98 -12.70 -17.17 -21.70
N THR A 99 -11.68 -17.81 -21.13
CA THR A 99 -11.64 -19.28 -20.94
C THR A 99 -12.77 -19.74 -20.02
N GLU A 100 -13.03 -18.99 -18.95
CA GLU A 100 -14.06 -19.31 -17.97
C GLU A 100 -15.47 -19.14 -18.55
N GLN A 101 -15.67 -18.14 -19.41
CA GLN A 101 -16.92 -17.95 -20.14
C GLN A 101 -17.20 -19.12 -21.09
N GLN A 102 -16.17 -19.64 -21.77
CA GLN A 102 -16.29 -20.83 -22.61
C GLN A 102 -16.60 -22.08 -21.77
N ARG A 103 -15.90 -22.24 -20.63
CA ARG A 103 -16.16 -23.33 -19.67
C ARG A 103 -17.60 -23.32 -19.17
N ARG A 104 -18.14 -22.15 -18.80
CA ARG A 104 -19.53 -21.99 -18.36
C ARG A 104 -20.53 -22.49 -19.41
N THR A 105 -20.31 -22.14 -20.68
CA THR A 105 -21.16 -22.60 -21.79
C THR A 105 -21.11 -24.11 -21.97
N SER A 106 -19.91 -24.73 -21.90
CA SER A 106 -19.78 -26.18 -21.96
C SER A 106 -20.44 -26.89 -20.77
N LEU A 107 -20.34 -26.30 -19.57
CA LEU A 107 -21.01 -26.83 -18.37
C LEU A 107 -22.54 -26.70 -18.46
N ALA A 108 -23.06 -25.64 -19.07
CA ALA A 108 -24.50 -25.51 -19.32
C ALA A 108 -25.01 -26.65 -20.23
N ALA A 109 -24.25 -26.99 -21.27
CA ALA A 109 -24.57 -28.14 -22.13
C ALA A 109 -24.50 -29.47 -21.35
N ASN A 110 -23.55 -29.64 -20.43
CA ASN A 110 -23.48 -30.81 -19.56
C ASN A 110 -24.70 -30.91 -18.62
N VAL A 111 -25.16 -29.79 -18.05
CA VAL A 111 -26.40 -29.75 -17.26
C VAL A 111 -27.60 -30.21 -18.09
N ALA A 112 -27.74 -29.71 -19.31
CA ALA A 112 -28.82 -30.13 -20.21
C ALA A 112 -28.77 -31.64 -20.51
N GLN A 113 -27.57 -32.16 -20.82
CA GLN A 113 -27.39 -33.60 -21.09
C GLN A 113 -27.68 -34.47 -19.87
N SER A 114 -27.26 -34.03 -18.68
CA SER A 114 -27.53 -34.72 -17.42
C SER A 114 -29.03 -34.71 -17.08
N ASP A 115 -29.75 -33.65 -17.45
CA ASP A 115 -31.20 -33.57 -17.27
C ASP A 115 -31.92 -34.58 -18.18
N HIS A 116 -31.52 -34.66 -19.45
CA HIS A 116 -32.03 -35.70 -20.36
C HIS A 116 -31.75 -37.12 -19.85
N ALA A 117 -30.56 -37.36 -19.29
CA ALA A 117 -30.23 -38.66 -18.70
C ALA A 117 -31.12 -39.00 -17.50
N LEU A 118 -31.42 -38.03 -16.64
CA LEU A 118 -32.36 -38.20 -15.54
C LEU A 118 -33.78 -38.50 -16.04
N GLN A 119 -34.26 -37.78 -17.06
CA GLN A 119 -35.58 -38.03 -17.65
C GLN A 119 -35.68 -39.44 -18.21
N LEU A 120 -34.65 -39.89 -18.94
CA LEU A 120 -34.59 -41.25 -19.50
C LEU A 120 -34.58 -42.32 -18.41
N SER A 121 -33.72 -42.18 -17.40
CA SER A 121 -33.63 -43.14 -16.29
C SER A 121 -34.93 -43.18 -15.48
N THR A 122 -35.57 -42.02 -15.27
CA THR A 122 -36.86 -41.94 -14.60
C THR A 122 -37.96 -42.65 -15.41
N SER A 123 -37.99 -42.47 -16.74
CA SER A 123 -38.93 -43.16 -17.61
C SER A 123 -38.74 -44.69 -17.59
N ARG A 124 -37.49 -45.16 -17.64
CA ARG A 124 -37.18 -46.60 -17.55
C ARG A 124 -37.53 -47.20 -16.19
N TYR A 125 -37.28 -46.47 -15.12
CA TYR A 125 -37.71 -46.87 -13.78
C TYR A 125 -39.24 -46.99 -13.69
N GLN A 126 -39.98 -46.02 -14.23
CA GLN A 126 -41.44 -46.07 -14.27
C GLN A 126 -41.97 -47.22 -15.13
N ALA A 127 -41.27 -47.57 -16.20
CA ALA A 127 -41.55 -48.73 -17.04
C ALA A 127 -41.11 -50.07 -16.44
N GLY A 128 -40.43 -50.07 -15.27
CA GLY A 128 -39.90 -51.26 -14.62
C GLY A 128 -38.65 -51.85 -15.28
N ALA A 129 -38.03 -51.15 -16.23
CA ALA A 129 -36.83 -51.58 -16.94
C ALA A 129 -35.53 -51.32 -16.14
N ASP A 130 -35.52 -50.25 -15.34
CA ASP A 130 -34.38 -49.85 -14.48
C ASP A 130 -34.83 -49.75 -13.01
N THR A 131 -33.87 -49.64 -12.09
CA THR A 131 -34.14 -49.54 -10.65
C THR A 131 -34.24 -48.09 -10.17
N ARG A 132 -34.81 -47.89 -8.98
CA ARG A 132 -34.83 -46.57 -8.31
C ARG A 132 -33.41 -46.04 -8.06
N LEU A 133 -32.42 -46.92 -7.90
CA LEU A 133 -31.03 -46.53 -7.67
C LEU A 133 -30.42 -45.87 -8.91
N ASP A 134 -30.79 -46.33 -10.11
CA ASP A 134 -30.31 -45.75 -11.37
C ASP A 134 -30.85 -44.32 -11.55
N ALA A 135 -32.13 -44.09 -11.26
CA ALA A 135 -32.72 -42.76 -11.27
C ALA A 135 -32.06 -41.83 -10.24
N LEU A 136 -31.75 -42.32 -9.04
CA LEU A 136 -31.04 -41.55 -8.01
C LEU A 136 -29.61 -41.22 -8.44
N ALA A 137 -28.91 -42.16 -9.10
CA ALA A 137 -27.57 -41.92 -9.62
C ALA A 137 -27.57 -40.83 -10.72
N ALA A 138 -28.56 -40.86 -11.62
CA ALA A 138 -28.75 -39.81 -12.62
C ALA A 138 -29.05 -38.45 -11.97
N GLN A 139 -29.86 -38.44 -10.91
CA GLN A 139 -30.21 -37.22 -10.17
C GLN A 139 -28.99 -36.60 -9.47
N ARG A 140 -28.12 -37.43 -8.88
CA ARG A 140 -26.84 -37.00 -8.30
C ARG A 140 -25.91 -36.42 -9.34
N THR A 141 -25.85 -37.03 -10.53
CA THR A 141 -25.04 -36.54 -11.66
C THR A 141 -25.51 -35.17 -12.13
N LEU A 142 -26.82 -34.98 -12.29
CA LEU A 142 -27.40 -33.67 -12.63
C LEU A 142 -27.09 -32.60 -11.57
N LEU A 143 -27.20 -32.95 -10.29
CA LEU A 143 -26.89 -32.01 -9.21
C LEU A 143 -25.41 -31.61 -9.22
N ALA A 144 -24.51 -32.56 -9.43
CA ALA A 144 -23.08 -32.28 -9.55
C ALA A 144 -22.78 -31.38 -10.77
N ALA A 145 -23.39 -31.64 -11.93
CA ALA A 145 -23.25 -30.80 -13.11
C ALA A 145 -23.75 -29.36 -12.86
N LYS A 146 -24.89 -29.20 -12.18
CA LYS A 146 -25.43 -27.87 -11.80
C LYS A 146 -24.50 -27.13 -10.85
N LEU A 147 -23.94 -27.81 -9.86
CA LEU A 147 -22.98 -27.22 -8.92
C LEU A 147 -21.72 -26.72 -9.65
N GLU A 148 -21.18 -27.50 -10.57
CA GLU A 148 -20.02 -27.08 -11.38
C GLU A 148 -20.34 -25.88 -12.27
N TRP A 149 -21.52 -25.85 -12.88
CA TRP A 149 -21.97 -24.69 -13.67
C TRP A 149 -22.10 -23.42 -12.81
N ILE A 150 -22.69 -23.52 -11.62
CA ILE A 150 -22.81 -22.37 -10.69
C ILE A 150 -21.44 -21.88 -10.22
N ARG A 151 -20.51 -22.79 -9.91
CA ARG A 151 -19.12 -22.42 -9.58
C ARG A 151 -18.46 -21.66 -10.72
N SER A 152 -18.64 -22.13 -11.95
CA SER A 152 -18.15 -21.45 -13.15
C SER A 152 -18.76 -20.07 -13.34
N ASP A 153 -20.06 -19.91 -13.09
CA ASP A 153 -20.73 -18.61 -13.15
C ASP A 153 -20.18 -17.62 -12.11
N ALA A 154 -19.89 -18.11 -10.89
CA ALA A 154 -19.22 -17.32 -9.86
C ALA A 154 -17.79 -16.93 -10.28
N ASP A 155 -17.04 -17.84 -10.89
CA ASP A 155 -15.68 -17.59 -11.37
C ASP A 155 -15.65 -16.55 -12.51
N VAL A 156 -16.62 -16.57 -13.44
CA VAL A 156 -16.79 -15.50 -14.46
C VAL A 156 -16.93 -14.14 -13.76
N SER A 157 -17.80 -14.06 -12.74
CA SER A 157 -18.04 -12.82 -12.01
C SER A 157 -16.79 -12.33 -11.26
N LEU A 158 -16.05 -13.24 -10.62
CA LEU A 158 -14.79 -12.92 -9.96
C LEU A 158 -13.72 -12.44 -10.96
N ASN A 159 -13.63 -13.07 -12.13
CA ASN A 159 -12.68 -12.66 -13.17
C ASN A 159 -13.03 -11.29 -13.75
N ALA A 160 -14.31 -10.95 -13.89
CA ALA A 160 -14.73 -9.60 -14.27
C ALA A 160 -14.32 -8.54 -13.24
N ILE A 161 -14.46 -8.83 -11.94
CA ILE A 161 -13.99 -7.94 -10.86
C ILE A 161 -12.46 -7.80 -10.88
N ARG A 162 -11.72 -8.90 -11.12
CA ARG A 162 -10.25 -8.86 -11.24
C ARG A 162 -9.81 -8.01 -12.42
N LEU A 163 -10.46 -8.14 -13.57
CA LEU A 163 -10.20 -7.31 -14.73
C LEU A 163 -10.44 -5.82 -14.42
N TYR A 164 -11.57 -5.49 -13.78
CA TYR A 164 -11.85 -4.12 -13.34
C TYR A 164 -10.75 -3.56 -12.45
N LYS A 165 -10.26 -4.36 -11.49
CA LYS A 165 -9.13 -3.99 -10.63
C LYS A 165 -7.83 -3.81 -11.41
N ALA A 166 -7.51 -4.72 -12.33
CA ALA A 166 -6.29 -4.68 -13.13
C ALA A 166 -6.22 -3.45 -14.06
N LEU A 167 -7.37 -3.00 -14.56
CA LEU A 167 -7.51 -1.76 -15.34
C LEU A 167 -7.38 -0.48 -14.48
N GLY A 168 -7.18 -0.62 -13.17
CA GLY A 168 -7.13 0.52 -12.26
C GLY A 168 -8.51 1.03 -11.88
N GLY A 169 -9.50 0.16 -11.71
CA GLY A 169 -10.75 0.50 -11.03
C GLY A 169 -10.61 0.43 -9.50
N GLY A 170 -11.35 1.28 -8.77
CA GLY A 170 -11.48 1.19 -7.30
C GLY A 170 -10.49 2.02 -6.46
N TRP A 171 -9.73 2.94 -7.06
CA TRP A 171 -8.82 3.85 -6.33
C TRP A 171 -9.53 5.07 -5.71
N GLU A 172 -10.72 5.44 -6.21
CA GLU A 172 -11.50 6.60 -5.72
C GLU A 172 -11.97 6.46 -4.26
N GLY A 173 -12.01 5.23 -3.71
CA GLY A 173 -12.33 4.98 -2.31
C GLY A 173 -11.13 4.91 -1.35
N ALA A 174 -9.90 4.85 -1.88
CA ALA A 174 -8.70 4.61 -1.08
C ALA A 174 -7.72 5.80 -1.00
N GLY A 175 -7.89 6.83 -1.85
CA GLY A 175 -6.89 7.89 -2.02
C GLY A 175 -7.29 9.32 -1.65
N ASP A 176 -8.58 9.68 -1.64
CA ASP A 176 -9.00 11.09 -1.62
C ASP A 176 -9.59 11.54 -0.27
N THR A 177 -8.89 11.26 0.82
CA THR A 177 -8.96 12.18 1.98
C THR A 177 -7.60 12.81 2.14
N PRO A 178 -7.34 13.98 1.52
CA PRO A 178 -6.23 14.80 1.95
C PRO A 178 -6.45 15.08 3.43
N LEU A 179 -5.57 14.56 4.29
CA LEU A 179 -5.40 15.10 5.63
C LEU A 179 -4.87 16.53 5.43
N ALA A 180 -5.79 17.46 5.12
CA ALA A 180 -5.55 18.87 5.21
C ALA A 180 -5.23 19.14 6.68
N ALA A 181 -3.94 19.27 6.94
CA ALA A 181 -3.40 19.72 8.21
C ALA A 181 -4.17 20.98 8.65
N ARG A 182 -4.89 20.85 9.76
CA ARG A 182 -5.41 21.95 10.56
C ARG A 182 -4.32 22.46 11.47
#